data_AF-A0A1V2IR91-F1
#
_entry.id   AF-A0A1V2IR91-F1
#
_cell.length_a   1.000
_cell.length_b   1.000
_cell.length_c   1.000
_cell.angle_alpha   90.00
_cell.angle_beta   90.00
_cell.angle_gamma   90.00
#
_symmetry.space_group_name_H-M   'P 1'
#
loop_
_entity.id
_entity.type
_entity.pdbx_description
1 polymer ?
#
loop_
_entity_poly.entity_id
_entity_poly.type
_entity_poly.pdbx_seq_one_letter_code
_entity_poly.pdbx_strand_id
1 'polypeptide(L)'
;MSAGAELLTAQEKRVVELLAEVAGLLGEIVGPDEPARSGDVAELVHHVHAIQNTVLSQAAARAYPTVYRLLGGSLPTVPAADGG
;
A
#
# COMPACT_ATOMS: atom_id res chain seq x y z
N MET A 1 12.80 26.25 -6.12
CA MET A 1 11.76 25.28 -5.68
C MET A 1 12.44 23.93 -5.64
N SER A 2 12.69 23.38 -4.44
CA SER A 2 13.23 22.02 -4.34
C SER A 2 12.17 21.07 -4.87
N ALA A 3 12.49 20.31 -5.91
CA ALA A 3 11.62 19.25 -6.40
C ALA A 3 11.31 18.33 -5.21
N GLY A 4 10.02 18.20 -4.86
CA GLY A 4 9.60 17.35 -3.76
C GLY A 4 10.23 15.96 -3.95
N ALA A 5 10.97 15.49 -2.95
CA ALA A 5 11.61 14.18 -3.02
C ALA A 5 10.54 13.14 -3.38
N GLU A 6 10.80 12.36 -4.43
CA GLU A 6 9.88 11.30 -4.84
C GLU A 6 9.79 10.27 -3.71
N LEU A 7 8.65 10.25 -3.00
CA LEU A 7 8.46 9.45 -1.78
C LEU A 7 8.29 7.96 -2.07
N LEU A 8 7.88 7.62 -3.30
CA LEU A 8 7.75 6.24 -3.78
C LEU A 8 8.98 5.86 -4.60
N THR A 9 9.42 4.61 -4.47
CA THR A 9 10.38 4.05 -5.42
C THR A 9 9.70 3.76 -6.77
N ALA A 10 10.52 3.56 -7.81
CA ALA A 10 10.01 3.15 -9.13
C ALA A 10 9.20 1.84 -9.06
N GLN A 11 9.60 0.88 -8.21
CA GLN A 11 8.89 -0.37 -8.03
C GLN A 11 7.53 -0.15 -7.36
N GLU A 12 7.45 0.68 -6.33
CA GLU A 12 6.20 0.96 -5.63
C GLU A 12 5.20 1.68 -6.52
N LYS A 13 5.67 2.68 -7.27
CA LYS A 13 4.87 3.36 -8.28
C LYS A 13 4.35 2.36 -9.31
N ARG A 14 5.22 1.48 -9.81
CA ARG A 14 4.84 0.46 -10.79
C ARG A 14 3.79 -0.52 -10.24
N VAL A 15 3.88 -0.92 -8.98
CA VAL A 15 2.86 -1.78 -8.36
C VAL A 15 1.53 -1.05 -8.27
N VAL A 16 1.50 0.22 -7.85
CA VAL A 16 0.26 1.01 -7.78
C VAL A 16 -0.41 1.15 -9.15
N GLU A 17 0.38 1.39 -10.21
CA GLU A 17 -0.12 1.43 -11.59
C GLU A 17 -0.74 0.08 -12.01
N LEU A 18 -0.04 -1.03 -11.76
CA LEU A 18 -0.55 -2.37 -12.07
C LEU A 18 -1.83 -2.72 -11.30
N LEU A 19 -1.95 -2.27 -10.05
CA LEU A 19 -3.16 -2.48 -9.25
C LEU A 19 -4.38 -1.76 -9.84
N ALA A 20 -4.19 -0.58 -10.45
CA ALA A 20 -5.27 0.11 -11.15
C ALA A 20 -5.71 -0.64 -12.40
N GLU A 21 -4.75 -1.17 -13.18
CA GLU A 21 -5.03 -2.04 -14.34
C GLU A 21 -5.79 -3.30 -13.91
N VAL A 22 -5.33 -3.97 -12.85
CA VAL A 22 -5.99 -5.16 -12.27
C VAL A 22 -7.41 -4.85 -11.83
N ALA A 23 -7.66 -3.73 -11.15
CA ALA A 23 -9.01 -3.35 -10.73
C ALA A 23 -9.97 -3.20 -11.93
N GLY A 24 -9.51 -2.63 -13.04
CA GLY A 24 -10.28 -2.54 -14.28
C GLY A 24 -10.63 -3.93 -14.84
N LEU A 25 -9.63 -4.81 -14.98
CA LEU A 25 -9.81 -6.17 -15.48
C LEU A 25 -10.73 -7.01 -14.59
N LEU A 26 -10.63 -6.87 -13.27
CA LEU A 26 -11.51 -7.55 -12.32
C LEU A 26 -12.97 -7.10 -12.51
N GLY A 27 -13.20 -5.82 -12.78
CA GLY A 27 -14.53 -5.29 -13.11
C GLY A 27 -15.14 -5.90 -14.38
N GLU A 28 -14.30 -6.23 -15.37
CA GLU A 28 -14.72 -6.93 -16.59
C GLU A 28 -15.01 -8.42 -16.32
N ILE A 29 -14.21 -9.07 -15.48
CA ILE A 29 -14.36 -10.50 -15.13
C ILE A 29 -15.65 -10.78 -14.36
N VAL A 30 -16.03 -9.92 -13.41
CA VAL A 30 -17.29 -10.07 -12.64
C VAL A 30 -18.52 -10.02 -13.55
N GLY A 31 -18.42 -9.38 -14.72
CA GLY A 31 -19.54 -9.21 -15.63
C GLY A 31 -20.57 -8.18 -15.14
N PRO A 32 -21.68 -8.00 -15.87
CA PRO A 32 -22.67 -6.95 -15.61
C PRO A 32 -23.87 -7.39 -14.74
N ASP A 33 -23.92 -8.64 -14.29
CA ASP A 33 -25.14 -9.24 -13.74
C ASP A 33 -25.42 -8.80 -12.29
N GLU A 34 -26.51 -8.04 -12.11
CA GLU A 34 -27.01 -7.64 -10.81
C GLU A 34 -27.95 -8.70 -10.20
N PRO A 35 -28.10 -8.78 -8.85
CA PRO A 35 -27.56 -7.86 -7.84
C PRO A 35 -26.18 -8.24 -7.25
N ALA A 36 -25.67 -9.43 -7.59
CA ALA A 36 -24.46 -10.00 -6.97
C ALA A 36 -23.20 -9.18 -7.28
N ARG A 37 -23.15 -8.61 -8.49
CA ARG A 37 -22.02 -7.81 -8.99
C ARG A 37 -21.51 -6.77 -8.01
N SER A 38 -22.40 -6.03 -7.34
CA SER A 38 -21.99 -4.99 -6.39
C SER A 38 -21.16 -5.55 -5.22
N GLY A 39 -21.56 -6.72 -4.69
CA GLY A 39 -20.84 -7.42 -3.63
C GLY A 39 -19.51 -7.99 -4.13
N ASP A 40 -19.52 -8.64 -5.29
CA ASP A 40 -18.33 -9.26 -5.89
C ASP A 40 -17.27 -8.20 -6.22
N VAL A 41 -17.67 -7.06 -6.79
CA VAL A 41 -16.75 -5.93 -7.04
C VAL A 41 -16.18 -5.38 -5.75
N ALA A 42 -17.00 -5.24 -4.69
CA ALA A 42 -16.53 -4.73 -3.40
C ALA A 42 -15.49 -5.65 -2.77
N GLU A 43 -15.70 -6.96 -2.82
CA GLU A 43 -14.75 -7.97 -2.32
C GLU A 43 -13.42 -7.92 -3.09
N LEU A 44 -13.48 -7.84 -4.42
CA LEU A 44 -12.27 -7.77 -5.25
C LEU A 44 -11.48 -6.47 -5.03
N VAL A 45 -12.17 -5.33 -4.96
CA VAL A 45 -11.54 -4.02 -4.71
C VAL A 45 -10.91 -3.98 -3.31
N HIS A 46 -11.51 -4.65 -2.32
CA HIS A 46 -10.91 -4.77 -0.99
C HIS A 46 -9.51 -5.41 -1.04
N HIS A 47 -9.33 -6.47 -1.82
CA HIS A 47 -8.01 -7.12 -1.98
C HIS A 47 -7.00 -6.23 -2.71
N VAL A 48 -7.43 -5.50 -3.74
CA VAL A 48 -6.57 -4.53 -4.45
C VAL A 48 -6.08 -3.45 -3.48
N HIS A 49 -6.97 -2.87 -2.68
CA HIS A 49 -6.60 -1.86 -1.68
C HIS A 49 -5.70 -2.43 -0.58
N ALA A 50 -5.85 -3.69 -0.18
CA ALA A 50 -4.97 -4.33 0.79
C ALA A 50 -3.51 -4.39 0.28
N ILE A 51 -3.31 -4.73 -1.00
CA ILE A 51 -1.97 -4.73 -1.61
C ILE A 51 -1.44 -3.30 -1.73
N GLN A 52 -2.27 -2.35 -2.18
CA GLN A 52 -1.89 -0.94 -2.26
C GLN A 52 -1.44 -0.40 -0.90
N ASN A 53 -2.19 -0.68 0.17
CA ASN A 53 -1.84 -0.28 1.53
C ASN A 53 -0.52 -0.88 1.99
N THR A 54 -0.22 -2.12 1.59
CA THR A 54 1.07 -2.76 1.92
C THR A 54 2.23 -1.99 1.28
N VAL A 55 2.09 -1.60 0.01
CA VAL A 55 3.08 -0.79 -0.73
C VAL A 55 3.28 0.57 -0.06
N LEU A 56 2.18 1.30 0.19
CA LEU A 56 2.23 2.62 0.82
C LEU A 56 2.81 2.56 2.25
N SER A 57 2.56 1.46 2.97
CA SER A 57 3.15 1.24 4.30
C SER A 57 4.67 1.06 4.24
N GLN A 58 5.20 0.41 3.19
CA GLN A 58 6.65 0.32 2.99
C GLN A 58 7.26 1.70 2.69
N ALA A 59 6.60 2.50 1.86
CA ALA A 59 7.02 3.87 1.60
C ALA A 59 7.02 4.73 2.86
N ALA A 60 5.95 4.68 3.66
CA ALA A 60 5.87 5.36 4.94
C ALA A 60 6.97 4.91 5.90
N ALA A 61 7.27 3.61 5.97
CA ALA A 61 8.34 3.09 6.80
C ALA A 61 9.73 3.57 6.39
N ARG A 62 10.01 3.74 5.09
CA ARG A 62 11.28 4.34 4.66
C ARG A 62 11.35 5.85 4.91
N ALA A 63 10.23 6.55 4.76
CA ALA A 63 10.17 7.99 4.97
C ALA A 63 10.21 8.38 6.47
N TYR A 64 9.65 7.52 7.34
CA TYR A 64 9.52 7.78 8.78
C TYR A 64 9.95 6.56 9.62
N PRO A 65 11.23 6.18 9.59
CA PRO A 65 11.73 4.95 10.22
C PRO A 65 11.66 4.94 11.75
N THR A 66 11.45 6.10 12.39
CA THR A 66 11.22 6.21 13.84
C THR A 66 9.76 6.00 14.24
N VAL A 67 8.83 6.10 13.28
CA VAL A 67 7.37 5.98 13.52
C VAL A 67 6.86 4.63 13.04
N TYR A 68 7.35 4.15 11.89
CA TYR A 68 6.88 2.93 11.25
C TYR A 68 8.04 1.96 11.00
N ARG A 69 7.72 0.66 11.02
CA ARG A 69 8.69 -0.42 10.78
C ARG A 69 8.63 -0.88 9.32
N LEU A 70 9.80 -0.94 8.67
CA LEU A 70 9.93 -1.56 7.34
C LEU A 70 9.72 -3.08 7.46
N LEU A 71 9.00 -3.69 6.52
CA LEU A 71 8.90 -5.15 6.51
C LEU A 71 10.30 -5.74 6.22
N GLY A 72 10.71 -6.71 7.03
CA GLY A 72 12.08 -7.24 7.02
C GLY A 72 13.10 -6.41 7.81
N GLY A 73 12.70 -5.27 8.38
CA GLY A 73 13.54 -4.42 9.23
C GLY A 73 13.22 -4.53 10.72
N SER A 74 14.12 -3.98 11.54
CA SER A 74 13.96 -3.79 12.99
C SER A 74 13.69 -2.32 13.29
N LEU A 75 12.90 -2.02 14.32
CA LEU A 75 12.83 -0.65 14.85
C LEU A 75 14.14 -0.32 15.61
N PRO A 76 14.59 0.94 15.60
CA PRO A 76 15.66 1.37 16.49
C PRO A 76 15.27 1.07 17.95
N THR A 77 16.17 0.44 18.71
CA THR A 77 15.97 0.30 20.15
C THR A 77 16.06 1.69 20.78
N VAL A 78 14.97 2.16 21.39
CA VAL A 78 15.04 3.32 22.28
C VAL A 78 15.85 2.88 23.50
N PRO A 79 16.98 3.55 23.84
CA PRO A 79 17.68 3.26 25.09
C PRO A 79 16.67 3.32 26.23
N ALA A 80 16.70 2.34 27.14
CA ALA A 80 15.92 2.43 28.35
C ALA A 80 16.23 3.79 28.98
N ALA A 81 15.20 4.58 29.28
CA ALA A 81 15.41 5.84 29.97
C ALA A 81 16.19 5.52 31.23
N ASP A 82 17.44 6.00 31.29
CA ASP A 82 18.31 5.78 32.44
C ASP A 82 17.54 6.27 33.67
N GLY A 83 17.11 5.31 34.51
CA GLY A 83 16.39 5.59 35.74
C GLY A 83 17.31 6.37 36.66
N GLY A 84 17.08 7.67 36.75
CA GLY A 84 17.70 8.57 37.73
C GLY A 84 17.19 8.35 39.15
#